data_AF-A0A7C5G9R6-F1
#
_entry.id   AF-A0A7C5G9R6-F1
#
_cell.length_a   1.000
_cell.length_b   1.000
_cell.length_c   1.000
_cell.angle_alpha   90.00
_cell.angle_beta   90.00
_cell.angle_gamma   90.00
#
_symmetry.space_group_name_H-M   'P 1'
#
loop_
_entity.id
_entity.type
_entity.pdbx_description
1 polymer ?
#
loop_
_entity_poly.entity_id
_entity_poly.type
_entity_poly.pdbx_seq_one_letter_code
_entity_poly.pdbx_strand_id
1 'polypeptide(L)'
;GSQLLQPLGDPGPRFLVFNNYKVWRRYNNAMAYAIGVGHLADRMAGGAPFRGPFPRDGQGLALKDRKEIQRRLERLGFEVGTIDGVIGDKTIAAIKVFQRDKGLAVDGVATKDLLAALRRR
;
A
#
# COMPACT_ATOMS: atom_id res chain seq x y z
N GLY A 1 -1.85 25.39 -16.20
CA GLY A 1 -0.48 24.88 -16.18
C GLY A 1 -0.49 23.40 -15.87
N SER A 2 0.42 22.64 -16.46
CA SER A 2 0.68 21.24 -16.09
C SER A 2 1.75 21.15 -15.00
N GLN A 3 1.68 20.13 -14.15
CA GLN A 3 2.69 19.80 -13.16
C GLN A 3 3.11 18.34 -13.35
N LEU A 4 4.38 18.04 -13.08
CA LEU A 4 4.86 16.67 -13.02
C LEU A 4 4.68 16.15 -11.60
N LEU A 5 3.87 15.09 -11.44
CA LEU A 5 3.66 14.41 -10.18
C LEU A 5 4.52 13.15 -10.13
N GLN A 6 5.35 13.03 -9.10
CA GLN A 6 6.07 11.80 -8.77
C GLN A 6 5.68 11.38 -7.34
N PRO A 7 4.48 10.82 -7.15
CA PRO A 7 3.87 10.69 -5.83
C PRO A 7 4.57 9.70 -4.91
N LEU A 8 5.46 8.87 -5.45
CA LEU A 8 6.04 7.72 -4.77
C LEU A 8 7.57 7.72 -4.83
N GLY A 9 8.17 8.87 -5.14
CA GLY A 9 9.62 9.04 -5.20
C GLY A 9 10.27 8.30 -6.38
N ASP A 10 11.59 8.22 -6.35
CA ASP A 10 12.40 7.46 -7.31
C ASP A 10 12.89 6.16 -6.64
N PRO A 11 12.68 4.96 -7.24
CA PRO A 11 11.98 4.68 -8.50
C PRO A 11 10.44 4.69 -8.36
N GLY A 12 9.75 5.39 -9.26
CA GLY A 12 8.29 5.46 -9.27
C GLY A 12 7.68 6.08 -10.54
N PRO A 13 6.40 5.79 -10.85
CA PRO A 13 5.73 6.33 -12.03
C PRO A 13 5.58 7.86 -11.94
N ARG A 14 5.75 8.53 -13.08
CA ARG A 14 5.58 9.97 -13.22
C ARG A 14 4.32 10.27 -14.00
N PHE A 15 3.50 11.16 -13.49
CA PHE A 15 2.23 11.55 -14.11
C PHE A 15 2.29 13.03 -14.48
N LEU A 16 1.95 13.37 -15.72
CA LEU A 16 1.71 14.75 -16.09
C LEU A 16 0.28 15.10 -15.68
N VAL A 17 0.12 15.98 -14.69
CA VAL A 17 -1.20 16.38 -14.15
C VAL A 17 -1.52 17.80 -14.57
N PHE A 18 -2.76 18.06 -14.99
CA PHE A 18 -3.23 19.39 -15.42
C PHE A 18 -4.04 20.09 -14.31
N ASN A 19 -4.40 21.36 -14.50
CA ASN A 19 -5.03 22.23 -13.49
C ASN A 19 -6.21 21.60 -12.69
N ASN A 20 -6.95 20.64 -13.27
CA ASN A 20 -8.05 19.95 -12.61
C ASN A 20 -7.60 19.06 -11.42
N TYR A 21 -6.31 18.74 -11.30
CA TYR A 21 -5.74 17.91 -10.22
C TYR A 21 -5.92 18.51 -8.81
N LYS A 22 -5.97 19.84 -8.68
CA LYS A 22 -6.06 20.52 -7.38
C LYS A 22 -7.40 20.32 -6.65
N VAL A 23 -8.46 19.95 -7.36
CA VAL A 23 -9.81 19.76 -6.79
C VAL A 23 -9.93 18.42 -6.03
N TRP A 24 -9.17 17.39 -6.43
CA TRP A 24 -9.36 16.01 -5.94
C TRP A 24 -8.65 15.69 -4.62
N ARG A 25 -7.78 16.58 -4.13
CA ARG A 25 -6.99 16.38 -2.90
C ARG A 25 -7.78 16.59 -1.60
N ARG A 26 -8.99 17.15 -1.66
CA ARG A 26 -9.85 17.38 -0.48
C ARG A 26 -10.86 16.27 -0.17
N TYR A 27 -11.04 15.30 -1.09
CA TYR A 27 -12.12 14.31 -0.97
C TYR A 27 -11.64 12.89 -0.65
N ASN A 28 -10.38 12.53 -0.95
CA ASN A 28 -9.77 11.27 -0.50
C ASN A 28 -8.24 11.38 -0.59
N ASN A 29 -7.52 11.26 0.54
CA ASN A 29 -6.05 11.31 0.58
C ASN A 29 -5.40 10.01 0.02
N ALA A 30 -6.18 9.04 -0.45
CA ALA A 30 -5.66 7.88 -1.14
C ALA A 30 -5.12 8.27 -2.52
N MET A 31 -3.81 8.45 -2.64
CA MET A 31 -3.09 8.61 -3.90
C MET A 31 -3.54 7.60 -4.97
N ALA A 32 -3.88 6.37 -4.55
CA ALA A 32 -4.41 5.32 -5.41
C ALA A 32 -5.74 5.68 -6.09
N TYR A 33 -6.62 6.45 -5.44
CA TYR A 33 -7.89 6.91 -6.03
C TYR A 33 -7.63 7.92 -7.15
N ALA A 34 -6.79 8.93 -6.90
CA ALA A 34 -6.45 9.94 -7.90
C ALA A 34 -5.72 9.32 -9.11
N ILE A 35 -4.80 8.37 -8.86
CA ILE A 35 -4.13 7.62 -9.91
C ILE A 35 -5.12 6.73 -10.68
N GLY A 36 -6.04 6.06 -9.99
CA GLY A 36 -7.04 5.19 -10.60
C GLY A 36 -8.02 5.94 -11.49
N VAL A 37 -8.57 7.06 -11.01
CA VAL A 37 -9.51 7.89 -11.78
C VAL A 37 -8.82 8.54 -12.98
N GLY A 38 -7.62 9.11 -12.79
CA GLY A 38 -6.84 9.68 -13.89
C GLY A 38 -6.51 8.63 -14.95
N HIS A 39 -6.10 7.44 -14.52
CA HIS A 39 -5.80 6.35 -15.45
C HIS A 39 -7.02 5.83 -16.18
N LEU A 40 -8.16 5.70 -15.50
CA LEU A 40 -9.40 5.30 -16.15
C LEU A 40 -9.78 6.30 -17.25
N ALA A 41 -9.64 7.60 -16.99
CA ALA A 41 -9.87 8.65 -17.98
C ALA A 41 -8.90 8.52 -19.18
N ASP A 42 -7.61 8.28 -18.94
CA ASP A 42 -6.63 8.03 -20.01
C ASP A 42 -7.02 6.81 -20.84
N ARG A 43 -7.49 5.73 -20.20
CA ARG A 43 -7.93 4.49 -20.88
C ARG A 43 -9.17 4.74 -21.75
N MET A 44 -10.11 5.55 -21.27
CA MET A 44 -11.30 5.94 -22.05
C MET A 44 -10.95 6.80 -23.27
N ALA A 45 -9.87 7.58 -23.21
CA ALA A 45 -9.38 8.39 -24.33
C ALA A 45 -8.45 7.62 -25.31
N GLY A 46 -8.31 6.29 -25.15
CA GLY A 46 -7.43 5.46 -25.98
C GLY A 46 -5.96 5.42 -25.53
N GLY A 47 -5.66 5.94 -24.34
CA GLY A 47 -4.33 5.95 -23.74
C GLY A 47 -3.81 4.56 -23.35
N ALA A 48 -2.48 4.44 -23.29
CA ALA A 48 -1.79 3.21 -22.92
C ALA A 48 -2.03 2.80 -21.45
N PRO A 49 -1.94 1.50 -21.10
CA PRO A 49 -1.94 1.07 -19.70
C PRO A 49 -0.72 1.60 -18.95
N PHE A 50 -0.74 1.55 -17.61
CA PHE A 50 0.45 1.85 -16.82
C PHE A 50 1.66 1.03 -17.27
N ARG A 51 2.79 1.70 -17.43
CA ARG A 51 4.09 1.07 -17.68
C ARG A 51 4.87 1.04 -16.36
N GLY A 52 5.02 -0.17 -15.80
CA GLY A 52 5.76 -0.41 -14.57
C GLY A 52 4.87 -0.73 -13.35
N PRO A 53 5.39 -1.45 -12.35
CA PRO A 53 4.63 -1.83 -11.17
C PRO A 53 4.35 -0.62 -10.28
N PHE A 54 3.25 -0.68 -9.50
CA PHE A 54 3.08 0.22 -8.38
C PHE A 54 4.25 0.07 -7.40
N PRO A 55 4.77 1.17 -6.85
CA PRO A 55 5.89 1.13 -5.95
C PRO A 55 5.50 0.55 -4.60
N ARG A 56 6.52 0.09 -3.90
CA ARG A 56 6.43 -0.46 -2.55
C ARG A 56 6.17 0.67 -1.55
N ASP A 57 5.63 0.34 -0.38
CA ASP A 57 5.57 1.31 0.71
C ASP A 57 6.94 1.63 1.31
N GLY A 58 6.98 2.49 2.33
CA GLY A 58 8.19 2.88 3.04
C GLY A 58 8.96 1.71 3.67
N GLN A 59 8.31 0.54 3.85
CA GLN A 59 8.93 -0.68 4.37
C GLN A 59 9.35 -1.64 3.25
N GLY A 60 9.24 -1.22 1.98
CA GLY A 60 9.54 -2.03 0.82
C GLY A 60 8.52 -3.14 0.56
N LEU A 61 7.32 -3.09 1.14
CA LEU A 61 6.25 -4.06 0.91
C LEU A 61 5.38 -3.63 -0.27
N ALA A 62 5.08 -4.58 -1.15
CA ALA A 62 4.02 -4.42 -2.14
C ALA A 62 2.64 -4.66 -1.49
N LEU A 63 1.56 -4.23 -2.15
CA LEU A 63 0.19 -4.50 -1.69
C LEU A 63 -0.05 -5.99 -1.41
N LYS A 64 0.45 -6.87 -2.29
CA LYS A 64 0.35 -8.32 -2.11
C LYS A 64 1.07 -8.83 -0.86
N ASP A 65 2.17 -8.19 -0.48
CA ASP A 65 2.97 -8.56 0.69
C ASP A 65 2.19 -8.19 1.97
N ARG A 66 1.59 -6.99 2.02
CA ARG A 66 0.72 -6.56 3.14
C ARG A 66 -0.51 -7.45 3.30
N LYS A 67 -1.17 -7.80 2.19
CA LYS A 67 -2.28 -8.78 2.21
C LYS A 67 -1.84 -10.16 2.63
N GLU A 68 -0.59 -10.55 2.37
CA GLU A 68 -0.04 -11.82 2.86
C GLU A 68 0.18 -11.79 4.37
N ILE A 69 0.69 -10.68 4.92
CA ILE A 69 0.82 -10.48 6.37
C ILE A 69 -0.54 -10.68 7.05
N GLN A 70 -1.58 -9.97 6.58
CA GLN A 70 -2.94 -10.09 7.14
C GLN A 70 -3.46 -11.53 7.09
N ARG A 71 -3.38 -12.21 5.94
CA ARG A 71 -3.82 -13.62 5.80
C ARG A 71 -3.08 -14.58 6.73
N ARG A 72 -1.78 -14.37 6.93
CA ARG A 72 -0.97 -15.23 7.79
C ARG A 72 -1.29 -15.01 9.26
N LEU A 73 -1.46 -13.76 9.66
CA LEU A 73 -1.89 -13.42 11.02
C LEU A 73 -3.29 -13.97 11.32
N GLU A 74 -4.24 -13.83 10.38
CA GLU A 74 -5.58 -14.42 10.49
C GLU A 74 -5.51 -15.94 10.64
N ARG A 75 -4.68 -16.62 9.84
CA ARG A 75 -4.47 -18.08 9.94
C ARG A 75 -3.87 -18.51 11.29
N LEU A 76 -3.10 -17.64 11.94
CA LEU A 76 -2.58 -17.85 13.29
C LEU A 76 -3.61 -17.53 14.38
N GLY A 77 -4.83 -17.13 14.01
CA GLY A 77 -5.92 -16.83 14.94
C GLY A 77 -6.00 -15.37 15.39
N PHE A 78 -5.24 -14.46 14.78
CA PHE A 78 -5.30 -13.04 15.12
C PHE A 78 -6.40 -12.31 14.35
N GLU A 79 -7.08 -11.38 15.01
CA GLU A 79 -8.05 -10.51 14.35
C GLU A 79 -7.34 -9.37 13.60
N VAL A 80 -7.38 -9.40 12.26
CA VAL A 80 -6.72 -8.39 11.42
C VAL A 80 -7.68 -7.43 10.72
N GLY A 81 -8.99 -7.70 10.78
CA GLY A 81 -10.00 -7.02 9.98
C GLY A 81 -10.00 -7.50 8.53
N THR A 82 -10.34 -6.62 7.58
CA THR A 82 -10.40 -6.95 6.15
C THR A 82 -9.01 -7.16 5.57
N ILE A 83 -8.83 -8.20 4.74
CA ILE A 83 -7.58 -8.46 4.01
C ILE A 83 -7.49 -7.57 2.75
N ASP A 84 -7.29 -6.29 2.95
CA ASP A 84 -7.19 -5.26 1.91
C ASP A 84 -5.75 -4.72 1.71
N GLY A 85 -4.82 -5.08 2.59
CA GLY A 85 -3.45 -4.60 2.61
C GLY A 85 -3.28 -3.25 3.29
N VAL A 86 -4.30 -2.72 3.96
CA VAL A 86 -4.23 -1.54 4.82
C VAL A 86 -3.83 -2.00 6.22
N ILE A 87 -2.70 -1.50 6.72
CA ILE A 87 -2.22 -1.82 8.08
C ILE A 87 -2.93 -0.89 9.08
N GLY A 88 -4.20 -1.19 9.37
CA GLY A 88 -5.01 -0.47 10.38
C GLY A 88 -4.84 -1.04 11.79
N ASP A 89 -5.53 -0.45 12.77
CA ASP A 89 -5.33 -0.74 14.20
C ASP A 89 -5.41 -2.22 14.58
N LYS A 90 -6.37 -2.97 14.00
CA LYS A 90 -6.48 -4.43 14.22
C LYS A 90 -5.25 -5.18 13.70
N THR A 91 -4.80 -4.86 12.49
CA THR A 91 -3.59 -5.45 11.93
C THR A 91 -2.35 -5.06 12.76
N ILE A 92 -2.23 -3.80 13.21
CA ILE A 92 -1.12 -3.35 14.07
C ILE A 92 -1.12 -4.12 15.40
N ALA A 93 -2.28 -4.28 16.04
CA ALA A 93 -2.40 -5.04 17.28
C ALA A 93 -1.97 -6.50 17.09
N ALA A 94 -2.44 -7.16 16.03
CA ALA A 94 -2.03 -8.52 15.67
C ALA A 94 -0.51 -8.63 15.43
N ILE A 95 0.09 -7.65 14.74
CA ILE A 95 1.53 -7.61 14.52
C ILE A 95 2.28 -7.50 15.85
N LYS A 96 1.85 -6.62 16.77
CA LYS A 96 2.51 -6.46 18.08
C LYS A 96 2.47 -7.75 18.89
N VAL A 97 1.33 -8.46 18.89
CA VAL A 97 1.22 -9.75 19.58
C VAL A 97 2.19 -10.77 18.95
N PHE A 98 2.18 -10.90 17.62
CA PHE A 98 3.10 -11.79 16.94
C PHE A 98 4.58 -11.44 17.17
N GLN A 99 4.93 -10.16 17.17
CA GLN A 99 6.30 -9.70 17.46
C GLN A 99 6.72 -10.11 18.87
N ARG A 100 5.84 -9.94 19.86
CA ARG A 100 6.09 -10.37 21.23
C ARG A 100 6.33 -11.86 21.32
N ASP A 101 5.50 -12.67 20.66
CA ASP A 101 5.63 -14.14 20.64
C ASP A 101 6.93 -14.61 19.98
N LYS A 102 7.53 -13.79 19.12
CA LYS A 102 8.79 -14.09 18.41
C LYS A 102 10.02 -13.42 18.99
N GLY A 103 9.90 -12.68 20.09
CA GLY A 103 11.01 -11.92 20.66
C GLY A 103 11.56 -10.85 19.70
N LEU A 104 10.71 -10.32 18.82
CA LEU A 104 11.04 -9.20 17.92
C LEU A 104 10.76 -7.86 18.63
N ALA A 105 11.28 -6.76 18.08
CA ALA A 105 10.87 -5.43 18.50
C ALA A 105 9.35 -5.25 18.33
N VAL A 106 8.66 -4.85 19.40
CA VAL A 106 7.19 -4.74 19.44
C VAL A 106 6.73 -3.35 19.03
N ASP A 107 7.02 -2.98 17.78
CA ASP A 107 6.69 -1.66 17.21
C ASP A 107 5.35 -1.66 16.45
N GLY A 108 4.82 -2.84 16.11
CA GLY A 108 3.60 -2.99 15.31
C GLY A 108 3.78 -2.69 13.83
N VAL A 109 5.03 -2.58 13.35
CA VAL A 109 5.34 -2.20 11.97
C VAL A 109 5.38 -3.43 11.08
N ALA A 110 4.64 -3.39 9.98
CA ALA A 110 4.72 -4.39 8.93
C ALA A 110 6.04 -4.25 8.15
N THR A 111 6.94 -5.22 8.29
CA THR A 111 8.24 -5.23 7.59
C THR A 111 8.42 -6.48 6.73
N LYS A 112 9.42 -6.47 5.84
CA LYS A 112 9.82 -7.69 5.11
C LYS A 112 10.28 -8.80 6.05
N ASP A 113 10.95 -8.45 7.14
CA ASP A 113 11.44 -9.41 8.14
C ASP A 113 10.28 -10.04 8.92
N LEU A 114 9.28 -9.24 9.29
CA LEU A 114 8.03 -9.74 9.86
C LEU A 114 7.35 -10.73 8.91
N LEU A 115 7.21 -10.38 7.63
CA LEU A 115 6.63 -11.27 6.62
C LEU A 115 7.45 -12.56 6.47
N ALA A 116 8.78 -12.47 6.46
CA ALA A 116 9.65 -13.64 6.43
C ALA A 116 9.46 -14.52 7.68
N ALA A 117 9.28 -13.92 8.86
CA ALA A 117 9.00 -14.65 10.10
C ALA A 117 7.62 -15.34 10.09
N LEU A 118 6.61 -14.70 9.51
CA LEU A 118 5.27 -15.27 9.31
C LEU A 118 5.26 -16.40 8.27
N ARG A 119 6.18 -16.38 7.30
CA ARG A 119 6.32 -17.44 6.29
C ARG A 119 6.89 -18.76 6.82
N ARG A 120 7.55 -18.72 7.98
CA ARG A 120 8.12 -19.90 8.65
C ARG A 120 7.12 -20.59 9.59
N ARG A 121 5.82 -20.28 9.47
CA ARG A 121 4.70 -20.86 10.20
C ARG A 121 3.65 -21.31 9.20
#